data_AF-A0A1Y4LYJ7-F1
#
_entry.id   AF-A0A1Y4LYJ7-F1
#
_cell.length_a   1.000
_cell.length_b   1.000
_cell.length_c   1.000
_cell.angle_alpha   90.00
_cell.angle_beta   90.00
_cell.angle_gamma   90.00
#
_symmetry.space_group_name_H-M   'P 1'
#
loop_
_entity.id
_entity.type
_entity.pdbx_description
1 polymer ?
#
loop_
_entity_poly.entity_id
_entity_poly.type
_entity_poly.pdbx_seq_one_letter_code
_entity_poly.pdbx_strand_id
1 'polypeptide(L)'
;MNLKQYIDFLCDLLAIDIPKVQIHQNNKYMDIDGNICNHFTLKKTSIATAYPTENLICIDMDRANNDLIYAIIAHELRHIYQYQAVQNPSWKEELSSVWELEFATYEDSSHEDYENQSTEIDAWAFAKLIFNFIFRKDFTVHCNQNALDIRLQELTIDFPRDDIIDSYEFCIGEFNNYDA
;
A
#
# COMPACT_ATOMS: atom_id res chain seq x y z
N MET A 1 14.18 -4.31 7.90
CA MET A 1 13.00 -3.72 8.55
C MET A 1 12.04 -4.84 8.91
N ASN A 2 11.39 -4.79 10.07
CA ASN A 2 10.35 -5.77 10.43
C ASN A 2 9.06 -5.45 9.68
N LEU A 3 8.39 -6.47 9.14
CA LEU A 3 7.17 -6.30 8.35
C LEU A 3 6.04 -5.65 9.15
N LYS A 4 5.84 -6.08 10.40
CA LYS A 4 4.81 -5.53 11.28
C LYS A 4 5.04 -4.05 11.52
N GLN A 5 6.27 -3.66 11.87
CA GLN A 5 6.61 -2.25 12.09
C GLN A 5 6.40 -1.40 10.84
N TYR A 6 6.67 -1.95 9.65
CA TYR A 6 6.42 -1.24 8.39
C TYR A 6 4.93 -1.04 8.12
N ILE A 7 4.10 -2.05 8.39
CA ILE A 7 2.64 -1.93 8.28
C ILE A 7 2.11 -0.95 9.32
N ASP A 8 2.58 -1.02 10.57
CA ASP A 8 2.20 -0.10 11.64
C ASP A 8 2.54 1.35 11.24
N PHE A 9 3.76 1.59 10.73
CA PHE A 9 4.19 2.88 10.18
C PHE A 9 3.26 3.39 9.08
N LEU A 10 2.95 2.56 8.08
CA LEU A 10 2.09 2.97 6.98
C LEU A 10 0.67 3.27 7.44
N CYS A 11 0.13 2.49 8.38
CA CYS A 11 -1.20 2.71 8.92
C CYS A 11 -1.29 3.97 9.76
N ASP A 12 -0.24 4.27 10.54
CA ASP A 12 -0.12 5.50 11.32
C ASP A 12 -0.02 6.73 10.39
N LEU A 13 0.85 6.68 9.38
CA LEU A 13 0.98 7.74 8.38
C LEU A 13 -0.32 8.00 7.60
N LEU A 14 -1.05 6.93 7.25
CA LEU A 14 -2.34 7.03 6.56
C LEU A 14 -3.51 7.34 7.50
N ALA A 15 -3.29 7.31 8.82
CA ALA A 15 -4.32 7.42 9.85
C ALA A 15 -5.51 6.45 9.66
N ILE A 16 -5.22 5.19 9.35
CA ILE A 16 -6.24 4.14 9.07
C ILE A 16 -6.30 3.08 10.17
N ASP A 17 -7.44 2.40 10.25
CA ASP A 17 -7.56 1.18 11.05
C ASP A 17 -6.65 0.10 10.47
N ILE A 18 -5.73 -0.43 11.29
CA ILE A 18 -4.76 -1.47 10.89
C ILE A 18 -5.52 -2.69 10.35
N PRO A 19 -5.26 -3.13 9.09
CA PRO A 19 -5.91 -4.30 8.54
C PRO A 19 -5.40 -5.58 9.20
N LYS A 20 -6.20 -6.64 9.12
CA LYS A 20 -5.70 -7.99 9.32
C LYS A 20 -4.66 -8.28 8.25
N VAL A 21 -3.61 -9.01 8.62
CA VAL A 21 -2.56 -9.38 7.67
C VAL A 21 -2.37 -10.89 7.74
N GLN A 22 -2.48 -11.55 6.60
CA GLN A 22 -2.22 -12.97 6.42
C GLN A 22 -1.01 -13.15 5.52
N ILE A 23 -0.10 -14.05 5.93
CA ILE A 23 1.20 -14.25 5.33
C ILE A 23 1.35 -15.72 4.98
N HIS A 24 1.71 -15.99 3.73
CA HIS A 24 2.21 -17.27 3.28
C HIS A 24 3.74 -17.23 3.24
N GLN A 25 4.41 -18.03 4.08
CA GLN A 25 5.87 -18.10 4.13
C GLN A 25 6.34 -19.49 4.56
N ASN A 26 7.35 -20.03 3.88
CA ASN A 26 7.91 -21.35 4.08
C ASN A 26 6.83 -22.45 4.09
N ASN A 27 5.89 -22.39 3.13
CA ASN A 27 4.71 -23.26 3.03
C ASN A 27 3.78 -23.24 4.26
N LYS A 28 3.78 -22.15 5.04
CA LYS A 28 2.88 -21.95 6.19
C LYS A 28 2.05 -20.70 6.01
N TYR A 29 0.82 -20.75 6.52
CA TYR A 29 -0.12 -19.63 6.53
C TYR A 29 -0.24 -19.13 7.96
N MET A 30 0.11 -17.87 8.18
CA MET A 30 0.11 -17.24 9.49
C MET A 30 -0.38 -15.79 9.46
N ASP A 31 -0.83 -15.26 10.58
CA ASP A 31 -1.04 -13.83 10.76
C ASP A 31 0.29 -13.08 11.01
N ILE A 32 0.21 -11.76 11.15
CA ILE A 32 1.38 -10.89 11.40
C ILE A 32 2.11 -11.19 12.72
N ASP A 33 1.43 -11.79 13.69
CA ASP A 33 1.99 -12.17 14.98
C ASP A 33 2.54 -13.61 14.99
N GLY A 34 2.42 -14.33 13.86
CA GLY A 34 2.94 -15.68 13.66
C GLY A 34 1.98 -16.80 14.06
N ASN A 35 0.71 -16.50 14.35
CA ASN A 35 -0.29 -17.53 14.64
C ASN A 35 -0.81 -18.15 13.34
N ILE A 36 -1.04 -19.46 13.33
CA ILE A 36 -1.54 -20.16 12.13
C ILE A 36 -2.92 -19.63 11.74
N CYS A 37 -3.10 -19.32 10.46
CA CYS A 37 -4.36 -18.88 9.89
C CYS A 37 -4.86 -19.82 8.79
N ASN A 38 -6.05 -19.53 8.26
CA ASN A 38 -6.60 -20.26 7.13
C ASN A 38 -5.73 -20.09 5.88
N HIS A 39 -5.76 -21.11 5.02
CA HIS A 39 -5.15 -21.04 3.70
C HIS A 39 -5.82 -19.97 2.85
N PHE A 40 -5.03 -19.21 2.09
CA PHE A 40 -5.49 -18.29 1.06
C PHE A 40 -4.71 -18.50 -0.24
N THR A 41 -5.31 -18.07 -1.35
CA THR A 41 -4.71 -18.17 -2.69
C THR A 41 -4.74 -16.82 -3.36
N LEU A 42 -3.57 -16.33 -3.73
CA LEU A 42 -3.44 -15.13 -4.56
C LEU A 42 -3.46 -15.49 -6.04
N LYS A 43 -3.77 -14.49 -6.90
CA LYS A 43 -3.56 -14.63 -8.34
C LYS A 43 -2.09 -14.97 -8.63
N LYS A 44 -1.84 -15.73 -9.71
CA LYS A 44 -0.49 -16.19 -10.09
C LYS A 44 0.51 -15.08 -10.37
N THR A 45 0.05 -13.87 -10.63
CA THR A 45 0.87 -12.68 -10.88
C THR A 45 1.05 -11.82 -9.63
N SER A 46 0.12 -11.89 -8.67
CA SER A 46 0.10 -11.03 -7.47
C SER A 46 0.92 -11.62 -6.33
N ILE A 47 1.80 -10.81 -5.73
CA ILE A 47 2.57 -11.17 -4.52
C ILE A 47 1.80 -10.81 -3.26
N ALA A 48 1.00 -9.74 -3.30
CA ALA A 48 0.04 -9.40 -2.27
C ALA A 48 -1.30 -9.03 -2.91
N THR A 49 -2.35 -8.98 -2.10
CA THR A 49 -3.68 -8.50 -2.50
C THR A 49 -4.41 -7.98 -1.27
N ALA A 50 -4.95 -6.77 -1.37
CA ALA A 50 -5.89 -6.20 -0.42
C ALA A 50 -7.32 -6.69 -0.69
N TYR A 51 -8.05 -6.90 0.39
CA TYR A 51 -9.49 -7.12 0.43
C TYR A 51 -10.11 -6.00 1.29
N PRO A 52 -10.37 -4.81 0.70
CA PRO A 52 -10.69 -3.62 1.48
C PRO A 52 -11.97 -3.73 2.30
N THR A 53 -12.98 -4.43 1.77
CA THR A 53 -14.26 -4.70 2.47
C THR A 53 -14.08 -5.51 3.75
N GLU A 54 -13.03 -6.31 3.84
CA GLU A 54 -12.72 -7.17 5.00
C GLU A 54 -11.65 -6.57 5.91
N ASN A 55 -11.11 -5.40 5.53
CA ASN A 55 -9.93 -4.78 6.11
C ASN A 55 -8.80 -5.81 6.26
N LEU A 56 -8.44 -6.47 5.15
CA LEU A 56 -7.50 -7.60 5.11
C LEU A 56 -6.47 -7.40 3.99
N ILE A 57 -5.21 -7.77 4.26
CA ILE A 57 -4.16 -7.91 3.24
C ILE A 57 -3.59 -9.33 3.34
N CYS A 58 -3.45 -9.97 2.19
CA CYS A 58 -2.84 -11.29 2.06
C CYS A 58 -1.52 -11.16 1.30
N ILE A 59 -0.43 -11.75 1.82
CA ILE A 59 0.94 -11.59 1.31
C ILE A 59 1.59 -12.96 1.12
N ASP A 60 2.08 -13.25 -0.09
CA ASP A 60 2.86 -14.44 -0.37
C ASP A 60 4.36 -14.14 -0.39
N MET A 61 4.99 -14.31 0.79
CA MET A 61 6.42 -14.08 0.99
C MET A 61 7.28 -15.15 0.31
N ASP A 62 6.74 -16.34 -0.01
CA ASP A 62 7.48 -17.36 -0.77
C ASP A 62 7.68 -16.93 -2.24
N ARG A 63 6.85 -16.01 -2.73
CA ARG A 63 6.96 -15.39 -4.05
C ARG A 63 7.69 -14.05 -4.04
N ALA A 64 7.89 -13.45 -2.87
CA ALA A 64 8.64 -12.20 -2.70
C ALA A 64 10.15 -12.48 -2.61
N ASN A 65 10.96 -11.94 -3.52
CA ASN A 65 12.41 -12.18 -3.54
C ASN A 65 13.27 -10.91 -3.50
N ASN A 66 12.67 -9.74 -3.29
CA ASN A 66 13.39 -8.46 -3.29
C ASN A 66 12.65 -7.40 -2.46
N ASP A 67 13.29 -6.22 -2.34
CA ASP A 67 12.75 -5.10 -1.57
C ASP A 67 11.44 -4.52 -2.12
N LEU A 68 11.03 -4.86 -3.35
CA LEU A 68 9.75 -4.39 -3.92
C LEU A 68 8.55 -4.88 -3.11
N ILE A 69 8.71 -5.89 -2.26
CA ILE A 69 7.65 -6.29 -1.33
C ILE A 69 7.15 -5.12 -0.47
N TYR A 70 8.04 -4.21 -0.07
CA TYR A 70 7.65 -3.04 0.71
C TYR A 70 6.84 -2.05 -0.13
N ALA A 71 7.22 -1.83 -1.39
CA ALA A 71 6.42 -1.02 -2.32
C ALA A 71 5.03 -1.64 -2.57
N ILE A 72 4.98 -2.97 -2.77
CA ILE A 72 3.73 -3.71 -2.96
C ILE A 72 2.83 -3.58 -1.72
N ILE A 73 3.38 -3.71 -0.52
CA ILE A 73 2.59 -3.56 0.71
C ILE A 73 2.07 -2.12 0.88
N ALA A 74 2.87 -1.11 0.56
CA ALA A 74 2.41 0.27 0.56
C ALA A 74 1.27 0.49 -0.44
N HIS A 75 1.35 -0.12 -1.63
CA HIS A 75 0.28 -0.10 -2.62
C HIS A 75 -1.00 -0.76 -2.08
N GLU A 76 -0.92 -1.98 -1.54
CA GLU A 76 -2.10 -2.68 -0.99
C GLU A 76 -2.72 -1.94 0.21
N LEU A 77 -1.91 -1.35 1.09
CA LEU A 77 -2.41 -0.53 2.21
C LEU A 77 -3.08 0.75 1.74
N ARG A 78 -2.64 1.31 0.60
CA ARG A 78 -3.31 2.47 0.02
C ARG A 78 -4.72 2.12 -0.47
N HIS A 79 -4.97 0.91 -0.97
CA HIS A 79 -6.32 0.45 -1.26
C HIS A 79 -7.21 0.33 -0.01
N ILE A 80 -6.65 -0.12 1.11
CA ILE A 80 -7.35 -0.10 2.41
C ILE A 80 -7.74 1.33 2.78
N TYR A 81 -6.80 2.28 2.69
CA TYR A 81 -7.06 3.70 2.94
C TYR A 81 -8.17 4.25 2.05
N GLN A 82 -8.08 4.04 0.73
CA GLN A 82 -9.06 4.55 -0.23
C GLN A 82 -10.47 4.05 0.13
N TYR A 83 -10.60 2.77 0.48
CA TYR A 83 -11.88 2.21 0.89
C TYR A 83 -12.38 2.80 2.22
N GLN A 84 -11.51 2.91 3.23
CA GLN A 84 -11.88 3.55 4.51
C GLN A 84 -12.29 5.01 4.31
N ALA A 85 -11.61 5.76 3.45
CA ALA A 85 -11.95 7.13 3.09
C ALA A 85 -13.34 7.23 2.45
N VAL A 86 -13.68 6.32 1.53
CA VAL A 86 -15.02 6.23 0.92
C VAL A 86 -16.09 5.96 1.99
N GLN A 87 -15.81 5.08 2.95
CA GLN A 87 -16.75 4.78 4.04
C GLN A 87 -16.83 5.89 5.10
N ASN A 88 -15.89 6.83 5.12
CA ASN A 88 -15.80 7.91 6.11
C ASN A 88 -15.81 9.31 5.45
N PRO A 89 -17.00 9.81 5.03
CA PRO A 89 -17.11 11.12 4.37
C PRO A 89 -16.53 12.31 5.15
N SER A 90 -16.38 12.16 6.48
CA SER A 90 -15.74 13.16 7.35
C SER A 90 -14.27 13.42 7.05
N TRP A 91 -13.57 12.49 6.39
CA TRP A 91 -12.17 12.65 5.99
C TRP A 91 -11.99 13.64 4.85
N LYS A 92 -13.06 13.90 4.08
CA LYS A 92 -13.08 14.89 2.99
C LYS A 92 -12.02 14.67 1.91
N GLU A 93 -11.67 13.42 1.66
CA GLU A 93 -10.78 13.04 0.56
C GLU A 93 -11.39 13.45 -0.80
N GLU A 94 -10.67 14.26 -1.57
CA GLU A 94 -11.18 14.83 -2.83
C GLU A 94 -11.53 13.77 -3.87
N LEU A 95 -10.77 12.68 -3.90
CA LEU A 95 -10.95 11.57 -4.85
C LEU A 95 -11.96 10.52 -4.36
N SER A 96 -12.50 10.64 -3.14
CA SER A 96 -13.39 9.62 -2.55
C SER A 96 -14.58 9.26 -3.43
N SER A 97 -15.24 10.23 -4.07
CA SER A 97 -16.36 9.94 -4.97
C SER A 97 -15.94 9.18 -6.24
N VAL A 98 -14.71 9.37 -6.71
CA VAL A 98 -14.18 8.63 -7.86
C VAL A 98 -13.86 7.20 -7.44
N TRP A 99 -13.19 7.04 -6.30
CA TRP A 99 -12.89 5.72 -5.74
C TRP A 99 -14.15 4.91 -5.41
N GLU A 100 -15.22 5.55 -4.90
CA GLU A 100 -16.49 4.88 -4.64
C GLU A 100 -17.07 4.25 -5.91
N LEU A 101 -17.06 4.99 -7.02
CA LEU A 101 -17.51 4.49 -8.32
C LEU A 101 -16.62 3.36 -8.81
N GLU A 102 -15.29 3.53 -8.75
CA GLU A 102 -14.35 2.52 -9.19
C GLU A 102 -14.45 1.25 -8.35
N PHE A 103 -14.62 1.32 -7.02
CA PHE A 103 -14.85 0.12 -6.20
C PHE A 103 -16.16 -0.61 -6.55
N ALA A 104 -17.18 0.10 -7.02
CA ALA A 104 -18.45 -0.51 -7.43
C ALA A 104 -18.35 -1.19 -8.81
N THR A 105 -17.46 -0.73 -9.69
CA THR A 105 -17.27 -1.24 -11.06
C THR A 105 -15.88 -1.79 -11.30
N TYR A 106 -15.16 -2.17 -10.24
CA TYR A 106 -13.70 -2.38 -10.29
C TYR A 106 -13.34 -3.45 -11.31
N GLU A 107 -12.54 -3.06 -12.29
CA GLU A 107 -11.95 -3.98 -13.23
C GLU A 107 -10.66 -4.53 -12.63
N ASP A 108 -10.62 -5.84 -12.44
CA ASP A 108 -9.44 -6.47 -11.87
C ASP A 108 -8.34 -6.63 -12.92
N SER A 109 -7.19 -7.13 -12.46
CA SER A 109 -6.00 -7.41 -13.29
C SER A 109 -6.18 -8.34 -14.50
N SER A 110 -7.40 -8.82 -14.78
CA SER A 110 -7.73 -9.58 -16.00
C SER A 110 -8.21 -8.71 -17.17
N HIS A 111 -8.45 -7.41 -16.92
CA HIS A 111 -8.87 -6.43 -17.92
C HIS A 111 -7.67 -5.65 -18.44
N GLU A 112 -7.73 -5.29 -19.73
CA GLU A 112 -6.73 -4.41 -20.35
C GLU A 112 -6.86 -3.01 -19.74
N ASP A 113 -5.73 -2.34 -19.50
CA ASP A 113 -5.66 -1.00 -18.91
C ASP A 113 -6.17 -0.87 -17.46
N TYR A 114 -6.34 -1.97 -16.70
CA TYR A 114 -6.77 -1.88 -15.30
C TYR A 114 -5.82 -1.01 -14.45
N GLU A 115 -4.50 -1.01 -14.76
CA GLU A 115 -3.48 -0.19 -14.09
C GLU A 115 -3.70 1.32 -14.28
N ASN A 116 -4.59 1.72 -15.20
CA ASN A 116 -4.91 3.12 -15.47
C ASN A 116 -6.14 3.63 -14.70
N GLN A 117 -6.80 2.79 -13.89
CA GLN A 117 -7.84 3.24 -12.96
C GLN A 117 -7.26 4.23 -11.92
N SER A 118 -8.06 5.18 -11.45
CA SER A 118 -7.58 6.22 -10.54
C SER A 118 -7.13 5.65 -9.20
N THR A 119 -7.80 4.61 -8.69
CA THR A 119 -7.41 3.86 -7.50
C THR A 119 -6.02 3.24 -7.62
N GLU A 120 -5.72 2.63 -8.77
CA GLU A 120 -4.42 1.99 -9.05
C GLU A 120 -3.29 3.01 -9.18
N ILE A 121 -3.54 4.10 -9.91
CA ILE A 121 -2.57 5.18 -10.09
C ILE A 121 -2.24 5.84 -8.74
N ASP A 122 -3.25 6.15 -7.92
CA ASP A 122 -3.05 6.70 -6.58
C ASP A 122 -2.28 5.72 -5.67
N ALA A 123 -2.63 4.43 -5.70
CA ALA A 123 -1.96 3.40 -4.91
C ALA A 123 -0.48 3.24 -5.30
N TRP A 124 -0.18 3.19 -6.60
CA TRP A 124 1.19 3.14 -7.09
C TRP A 124 1.97 4.43 -6.86
N ALA A 125 1.34 5.60 -6.98
CA ALA A 125 1.99 6.87 -6.67
C ALA A 125 2.40 6.94 -5.19
N PHE A 126 1.51 6.52 -4.28
CA PHE A 126 1.81 6.43 -2.86
C PHE A 126 2.94 5.44 -2.57
N ALA A 127 2.87 4.23 -3.14
CA ALA A 127 3.93 3.25 -3.00
C ALA A 127 5.30 3.77 -3.49
N LYS A 128 5.31 4.47 -4.63
CA LYS A 128 6.51 5.08 -5.20
C LYS A 128 7.05 6.21 -4.33
N LEU A 129 6.19 7.05 -3.74
CA LEU A 129 6.59 8.08 -2.79
C LEU A 129 7.31 7.47 -1.58
N ILE A 130 6.67 6.54 -0.89
CA ILE A 130 7.21 5.92 0.32
C ILE A 130 8.49 5.14 0.01
N PHE A 131 8.49 4.37 -1.07
CA PHE A 131 9.63 3.53 -1.42
C PHE A 131 10.86 4.37 -1.79
N ASN A 132 10.67 5.42 -2.60
CA ASN A 132 11.74 6.38 -2.92
C ASN A 132 12.27 7.06 -1.66
N PHE A 133 11.37 7.47 -0.76
CA PHE A 133 11.75 8.18 0.45
C PHE A 133 12.56 7.32 1.44
N ILE A 134 12.05 6.12 1.75
CA ILE A 134 12.64 5.25 2.78
C ILE A 134 13.86 4.50 2.26
N PHE A 135 13.80 3.97 1.04
CA PHE A 135 14.84 3.07 0.52
C PHE A 135 15.80 3.76 -0.44
N ARG A 136 15.53 5.00 -0.87
CA ARG A 136 16.29 5.72 -1.91
C ARG A 136 16.43 4.90 -3.19
N LYS A 137 15.37 4.15 -3.51
CA LYS A 137 15.27 3.28 -4.68
C LYS A 137 14.02 3.63 -5.43
N ASP A 138 14.09 3.49 -6.75
CA ASP A 138 12.95 3.69 -7.62
C ASP A 138 12.57 2.40 -8.35
N PHE A 139 11.32 2.32 -8.80
CA PHE A 139 10.81 1.21 -9.61
C PHE A 139 9.85 1.71 -10.69
N THR A 140 9.76 0.95 -11.78
CA THR A 140 8.84 1.26 -12.89
C THR A 140 7.47 0.68 -12.62
N VAL A 141 6.43 1.48 -12.85
CA VAL A 141 5.02 1.06 -12.84
C VAL A 141 4.52 1.12 -14.27
N HIS A 142 3.82 0.08 -14.71
CA HIS A 142 3.25 0.01 -16.06
C HIS A 142 1.85 0.62 -16.10
N CYS A 143 1.77 1.95 -16.08
CA CYS A 143 0.52 2.72 -16.17
C CYS A 143 0.74 4.02 -16.97
N ASN A 144 -0.28 4.87 -17.07
CA ASN A 144 -0.17 6.23 -17.59
C ASN A 144 0.81 7.06 -16.74
N GLN A 145 2.03 7.26 -17.25
CA GLN A 145 3.10 7.92 -16.50
C GLN A 145 2.79 9.39 -16.20
N ASN A 146 2.09 10.10 -17.09
CA ASN A 146 1.75 11.51 -16.83
C ASN A 146 0.79 11.63 -15.65
N ALA A 147 -0.19 10.73 -15.56
CA ALA A 147 -1.13 10.71 -14.43
C ALA A 147 -0.44 10.29 -13.12
N LEU A 148 0.48 9.31 -13.20
CA LEU A 148 1.31 8.90 -12.06
C LEU A 148 2.17 10.05 -11.53
N ASP A 149 2.84 10.79 -12.41
CA ASP A 149 3.72 11.90 -12.03
C ASP A 149 2.95 13.06 -11.41
N ILE A 150 1.78 13.41 -11.94
CA ILE A 150 0.89 14.43 -11.35
C ILE A 150 0.47 13.99 -9.96
N ARG A 151 -0.01 12.74 -9.81
CA ARG A 151 -0.49 12.26 -8.53
C ARG A 151 0.61 12.15 -7.49
N LEU A 152 1.82 11.75 -7.90
CA LEU A 152 2.99 11.75 -7.04
C LEU A 152 3.31 13.15 -6.49
N GLN A 153 3.21 14.19 -7.31
CA GLN A 153 3.42 15.58 -6.87
C GLN A 153 2.38 16.02 -5.85
N GLU A 154 1.10 15.71 -6.08
CA GLU A 154 0.02 15.99 -5.11
C GLU A 154 0.29 15.29 -3.78
N LEU A 155 0.66 14.00 -3.82
CA LEU A 155 0.96 13.24 -2.61
C LEU A 155 2.17 13.78 -1.84
N THR A 156 3.13 14.47 -2.47
CA THR A 156 4.23 15.13 -1.72
C THR A 156 3.77 16.34 -0.91
N ILE A 157 2.61 16.90 -1.24
CA ILE A 157 1.97 17.97 -0.46
C ILE A 157 1.15 17.35 0.67
N ASP A 158 0.42 16.27 0.38
CA ASP A 158 -0.43 15.56 1.35
C ASP A 158 0.38 14.79 2.40
N PHE A 159 1.57 14.30 2.02
CA PHE A 159 2.52 13.60 2.88
C PHE A 159 3.86 14.34 2.88
N PRO A 160 3.95 15.48 3.59
CA PRO A 160 5.21 16.19 3.78
C PRO A 160 6.30 15.28 4.33
N ARG A 161 7.54 15.59 3.96
CA ARG A 161 8.73 14.85 4.40
C ARG A 161 8.77 14.63 5.91
N ASP A 162 8.49 15.66 6.69
CA ASP A 162 8.61 15.61 8.15
C ASP A 162 7.55 14.68 8.76
N ASP A 163 6.33 14.64 8.21
CA ASP A 163 5.28 13.73 8.67
C ASP A 163 5.65 12.25 8.40
N ILE A 164 6.26 11.97 7.24
CA ILE A 164 6.76 10.63 6.93
C ILE A 164 7.88 10.22 7.91
N ILE A 165 8.76 11.15 8.28
CA ILE A 165 9.85 10.89 9.24
C ILE A 165 9.29 10.64 10.63
N ASP A 166 8.42 11.53 11.12
CA ASP A 166 7.86 11.45 12.45
C ASP A 166 7.14 10.10 12.67
N SER A 167 6.32 9.68 11.69
CA SER A 167 5.64 8.38 11.73
C SER A 167 6.63 7.21 11.62
N TYR A 168 7.65 7.31 10.75
CA TYR A 168 8.69 6.29 10.63
C TYR A 168 9.44 6.10 11.96
N GLU A 169 9.88 7.20 12.57
CA GLU A 169 10.66 7.18 13.81
C GLU A 169 9.86 6.66 14.99
N PHE A 170 8.56 6.97 15.02
CA PHE A 170 7.64 6.46 16.02
C PHE A 170 7.47 4.92 15.95
N CYS A 171 7.28 4.37 14.74
CA CYS A 171 6.95 2.95 14.57
C CYS A 171 8.16 2.02 14.38
N ILE A 172 9.20 2.51 13.70
CA ILE A 172 10.35 1.71 13.26
C ILE A 172 11.60 2.05 14.08
N GLY A 173 11.86 3.34 14.28
CA GLY A 173 13.02 3.87 15.00
C GLY A 173 13.79 4.93 14.20
N GLU A 174 14.92 5.38 14.74
CA GLU A 174 15.70 6.52 14.21
C GLU A 174 15.88 6.47 12.68
N PHE A 175 15.43 7.54 12.01
CA PHE A 175 15.54 7.67 10.57
C PHE A 175 16.95 8.14 10.22
N ASN A 176 17.86 7.18 10.17
CA ASN A 176 19.27 7.43 9.90
C ASN A 176 19.51 7.78 8.42
N ASN A 177 19.33 9.06 8.10
CA ASN A 177 19.62 9.65 6.80
C ASN A 177 20.75 10.69 6.93
N TYR A 178 21.95 10.23 7.31
CA TYR A 178 23.18 11.01 7.14
C TYR A 178 23.49 11.09 5.65
N ASP A 179 22.94 12.10 4.97
CA ASP A 179 23.47 12.79 3.79
C ASP A 179 22.33 13.63 3.21
N ALA A 180 22.33 14.91 3.58
CA ALA A 180 21.56 16.00 2.98
C ALA A 180 22.55 16.97 2.31
#